data_AF-A0A0G9KNZ0-F1
#
_entry.id   AF-A0A0G9KNZ0-F1
#
_cell.length_a   1.000
_cell.length_b   1.000
_cell.length_c   1.000
_cell.angle_alpha   90.00
_cell.angle_beta   90.00
_cell.angle_gamma   90.00
#
_symmetry.space_group_name_H-M   'P 1'
#
loop_
_entity.id
_entity.type
_entity.pdbx_description
1 polymer ?
#
loop_
_entity_poly.entity_id
_entity_poly.type
_entity_poly.pdbx_seq_one_letter_code
_entity_poly.pdbx_strand_id
1 'polypeptide(L)'
;MDPILEVLQERIVQEEIEEEELIFDNNDLKKDLNHYDQNMKYEHLSINKSLDRHINLQEVDLSKLNQIKQNNDAIRYNLAINDFQKSNFFQNVNLLHSSSMSNLNFRGIYIWKNESGNSIYYRLDFHGNRIKCNNDEEILNLFDTYIKIYEKIEDVIIDTYLILVKSLIPIIRDDVFYPLLNQELFFIQNIQYRNLFKSTIYTPSYIFIPIQNSIQIEPIRNSTIETFIKDLVDDYDSFEILMKVLINFHKVKLKSNYAFVLIGDEKSTNILMDEIIKPLFASKDEYFSTIGDELLEKKSDTKIIEDKIFYHVKDLSEANLKSKRVNKLIFDIVRANKINHEDAILNNESYVWGELFITSSKNNPYPALEDVYSKCIVIKVKNLKTILKKMNMDKISLIENIQNDLFNFSKVLASFNFSDIKENVYKLQQKEEYKSLGNMSNGIIYTNDLNKKIREFVIAVQYKNIHFFNQLLKENKDLYDELLHNFKEDMIAQPLLSEYFNIVNQDIIFEENSYLLDILKHEYEIFKTTPDDKSKSNGKKRYRIS
;
A
#
# COMPACT_ATOMS: atom_id res chain seq x y z
N MET A 1 -16.33 -24.08 79.96
CA MET A 1 -15.70 -24.08 81.29
C MET A 1 -16.00 -22.71 81.88
N ASP A 2 -17.21 -22.62 82.40
CA ASP A 2 -17.61 -21.83 83.56
C ASP A 2 -16.57 -21.92 84.70
N PRO A 3 -16.64 -21.17 85.82
CA PRO A 3 -17.40 -19.95 86.14
C PRO A 3 -16.79 -19.04 87.26
N ILE A 4 -17.58 -18.05 87.73
CA ILE A 4 -17.91 -17.80 89.17
C ILE A 4 -16.99 -16.97 90.12
N LEU A 5 -17.69 -16.00 90.74
CA LEU A 5 -17.70 -15.53 92.14
C LEU A 5 -16.64 -14.58 92.74
N GLU A 6 -17.24 -13.62 93.46
CA GLU A 6 -16.89 -13.08 94.78
C GLU A 6 -15.60 -12.29 94.93
N VAL A 7 -15.72 -11.09 95.52
CA VAL A 7 -15.32 -10.86 96.93
C VAL A 7 -16.04 -9.60 97.44
N LEU A 8 -16.87 -9.83 98.46
CA LEU A 8 -17.39 -8.90 99.48
C LEU A 8 -16.26 -8.31 100.33
N GLN A 9 -16.52 -7.19 101.02
CA GLN A 9 -16.13 -6.88 102.43
C GLN A 9 -16.09 -5.36 102.65
N GLU A 10 -16.44 -4.74 103.78
CA GLU A 10 -17.07 -5.11 105.07
C GLU A 10 -17.09 -3.82 105.94
N ARG A 11 -17.99 -3.76 106.93
CA ARG A 11 -17.93 -3.10 108.28
C ARG A 11 -19.35 -2.71 108.69
N ILE A 12 -20.10 -3.47 109.49
CA ILE A 12 -19.99 -3.79 110.94
C ILE A 12 -19.89 -2.54 111.83
N VAL A 13 -20.92 -2.28 112.65
CA VAL A 13 -20.85 -2.23 114.14
C VAL A 13 -22.24 -2.56 114.72
N GLN A 14 -22.23 -3.42 115.74
CA GLN A 14 -23.33 -3.90 116.59
C GLN A 14 -23.75 -2.84 117.63
N GLU A 15 -25.01 -2.89 118.08
CA GLU A 15 -25.36 -2.65 119.48
C GLU A 15 -26.59 -3.49 119.86
N GLU A 16 -26.58 -3.95 121.11
CA GLU A 16 -27.29 -5.10 121.67
C GLU A 16 -28.33 -4.61 122.71
N ILE A 17 -29.43 -5.37 122.86
CA ILE A 17 -30.33 -5.51 124.04
C ILE A 17 -31.39 -4.40 124.28
N GLU A 18 -32.67 -4.77 124.16
CA GLU A 18 -33.62 -4.85 125.29
C GLU A 18 -34.93 -5.56 124.84
N GLU A 19 -35.25 -6.68 125.50
CA GLU A 19 -36.54 -7.36 125.42
C GLU A 19 -37.59 -6.51 126.17
N GLU A 20 -38.52 -5.90 125.44
CA GLU A 20 -39.79 -5.46 126.02
C GLU A 20 -40.96 -5.93 125.14
N GLU A 21 -41.83 -6.70 125.79
CA GLU A 21 -43.08 -7.25 125.29
C GLU A 21 -44.04 -6.10 124.93
N LEU A 22 -44.24 -5.83 123.63
CA LEU A 22 -45.16 -4.80 123.14
C LEU A 22 -46.23 -5.41 122.24
N ILE A 23 -47.45 -5.36 122.75
CA ILE A 23 -48.70 -5.86 122.19
C ILE A 23 -48.94 -5.24 120.81
N PHE A 24 -48.96 -6.07 119.75
CA PHE A 24 -49.25 -5.62 118.38
C PHE A 24 -50.76 -5.41 118.16
N ASP A 25 -51.12 -4.17 117.82
CA ASP A 25 -52.46 -3.79 117.38
C ASP A 25 -52.62 -4.07 115.87
N ASN A 26 -53.57 -4.93 115.51
CA ASN A 26 -53.66 -5.64 114.23
C ASN A 26 -54.25 -4.79 113.07
N ASN A 27 -54.32 -3.47 113.23
CA ASN A 27 -55.02 -2.56 112.31
C ASN A 27 -54.11 -1.75 111.36
N ASP A 28 -52.82 -1.62 111.64
CA ASP A 28 -51.92 -0.78 110.80
C ASP A 28 -51.33 -1.54 109.60
N LEU A 29 -51.06 -2.85 109.69
CA LEU A 29 -50.53 -3.67 108.58
C LEU A 29 -51.46 -3.74 107.35
N LYS A 30 -52.79 -3.62 107.55
CA LYS A 30 -53.78 -3.67 106.47
C LYS A 30 -53.88 -2.38 105.66
N LYS A 31 -53.42 -1.25 106.21
CA LYS A 31 -53.36 0.04 105.51
C LYS A 31 -52.11 0.12 104.62
N ASP A 32 -50.97 -0.36 105.10
CA ASP A 32 -49.71 -0.29 104.35
C ASP A 32 -49.67 -1.23 103.14
N LEU A 33 -50.26 -2.43 103.25
CA LEU A 33 -50.41 -3.35 102.12
C LEU A 33 -51.30 -2.78 100.99
N ASN A 34 -52.40 -2.10 101.35
CA ASN A 34 -53.26 -1.43 100.38
C ASN A 34 -52.58 -0.23 99.71
N HIS A 35 -51.68 0.45 100.41
CA HIS A 35 -50.93 1.57 99.84
C HIS A 35 -49.84 1.09 98.86
N TYR A 36 -49.18 -0.02 99.17
CA TYR A 36 -48.19 -0.66 98.29
C TYR A 36 -48.83 -1.22 97.00
N ASP A 37 -50.00 -1.86 97.09
CA ASP A 37 -50.71 -2.39 95.91
C ASP A 37 -51.23 -1.28 94.98
N GLN A 38 -51.62 -0.14 95.56
CA GLN A 38 -52.02 1.05 94.79
C GLN A 38 -50.81 1.71 94.11
N ASN A 39 -49.66 1.80 94.78
CA ASN A 39 -48.42 2.31 94.19
C ASN A 39 -47.89 1.38 93.09
N MET A 40 -47.90 0.06 93.30
CA MET A 40 -47.53 -0.94 92.28
C MET A 40 -48.39 -0.82 91.03
N LYS A 41 -49.72 -0.68 91.17
CA LYS A 41 -50.62 -0.44 90.02
C LYS A 41 -50.32 0.88 89.33
N TYR A 42 -49.98 1.94 90.07
CA TYR A 42 -49.65 3.24 89.51
C TYR A 42 -48.31 3.23 88.76
N GLU A 43 -47.29 2.57 89.31
CA GLU A 43 -46.00 2.34 88.65
C GLU A 43 -46.15 1.48 87.41
N HIS A 44 -46.91 0.37 87.46
CA HIS A 44 -47.18 -0.46 86.28
C HIS A 44 -47.91 0.33 85.18
N LEU A 45 -48.86 1.19 85.55
CA LEU A 45 -49.56 2.07 84.60
C LEU A 45 -48.63 3.14 84.01
N SER A 46 -47.69 3.65 84.81
CA SER A 46 -46.66 4.60 84.40
C SER A 46 -45.66 3.98 83.43
N ILE A 47 -45.19 2.77 83.74
CA ILE A 47 -44.29 1.97 82.89
C ILE A 47 -44.97 1.62 81.57
N ASN A 48 -46.22 1.14 81.60
CA ASN A 48 -46.97 0.85 80.37
C ASN A 48 -47.17 2.12 79.52
N LYS A 49 -47.50 3.28 80.13
CA LYS A 49 -47.59 4.55 79.40
C LYS A 49 -46.24 4.99 78.80
N SER A 50 -45.13 4.73 79.49
CA SER A 50 -43.79 5.04 78.99
C SER A 50 -43.38 4.10 77.85
N LEU A 51 -43.72 2.82 77.96
CA LEU A 51 -43.48 1.80 76.95
C LEU A 51 -44.32 2.06 75.69
N ASP A 52 -45.61 2.37 75.87
CA ASP A 52 -46.50 2.78 74.77
C ASP A 52 -45.97 4.03 74.08
N ARG A 53 -45.45 5.01 74.82
CA ARG A 53 -44.77 6.17 74.22
C ARG A 53 -43.53 5.77 73.42
N HIS A 54 -42.70 4.85 73.92
CA HIS A 54 -41.51 4.38 73.21
C HIS A 54 -41.87 3.58 71.95
N ILE A 55 -42.88 2.71 72.03
CA ILE A 55 -43.40 1.96 70.88
C ILE A 55 -43.96 2.93 69.84
N ASN A 56 -44.77 3.90 70.25
CA ASN A 56 -45.28 4.94 69.34
C ASN A 56 -44.15 5.75 68.69
N LEU A 57 -43.10 6.10 69.43
CA LEU A 57 -41.92 6.77 68.86
C LEU A 57 -41.17 5.89 67.85
N GLN A 58 -40.98 4.60 68.17
CA GLN A 58 -40.36 3.64 67.26
C GLN A 58 -41.21 3.42 65.99
N GLU A 59 -42.53 3.34 66.11
CA GLU A 59 -43.44 3.24 64.96
C GLU A 59 -43.38 4.50 64.08
N VAL A 60 -43.33 5.69 64.69
CA VAL A 60 -43.14 6.96 63.98
C VAL A 60 -41.79 6.98 63.25
N ASP A 61 -40.72 6.52 63.88
CA ASP A 61 -39.40 6.48 63.26
C ASP A 61 -39.29 5.39 62.18
N LEU A 62 -39.95 4.24 62.34
CA LEU A 62 -40.05 3.20 61.32
C LEU A 62 -40.83 3.70 60.10
N SER A 63 -41.90 4.46 60.33
CA SER A 63 -42.68 5.11 59.27
C SER A 63 -41.83 6.12 58.50
N LYS A 64 -41.05 6.97 59.20
CA LYS A 64 -40.09 7.90 58.56
C LYS A 64 -39.01 7.15 57.78
N LEU A 65 -38.45 6.06 58.30
CA LEU A 65 -37.44 5.26 57.61
C LEU A 65 -38.00 4.64 56.32
N ASN A 66 -39.24 4.13 56.36
CA ASN A 66 -39.93 3.63 55.17
C ASN A 66 -40.18 4.74 54.14
N GLN A 67 -40.54 5.94 54.59
CA GLN A 67 -40.70 7.11 53.72
C GLN A 67 -39.36 7.53 53.08
N ILE A 68 -38.25 7.53 53.84
CA ILE A 68 -36.90 7.79 53.31
C ILE A 68 -36.52 6.72 52.27
N LYS A 69 -36.80 5.44 52.53
CA LYS A 69 -36.52 4.35 51.59
C LYS A 69 -37.30 4.52 50.28
N GLN A 70 -38.60 4.81 50.36
CA GLN A 70 -39.43 5.09 49.18
C GLN A 70 -38.93 6.31 48.39
N ASN A 71 -38.55 7.40 49.08
CA ASN A 71 -37.97 8.57 48.43
C ASN A 71 -36.64 8.24 47.73
N ASN A 72 -35.77 7.45 48.37
CA ASN A 72 -34.50 7.03 47.78
C ASN A 72 -34.71 6.12 46.55
N ASP A 73 -35.67 5.19 46.60
CA ASP A 73 -36.01 4.34 45.47
C ASP A 73 -36.59 5.17 44.30
N ALA A 74 -37.41 6.18 44.59
CA ALA A 74 -37.90 7.13 43.58
C ALA A 74 -36.77 7.97 42.95
N ILE A 75 -35.82 8.46 43.76
CA ILE A 75 -34.64 9.18 43.26
C ILE A 75 -33.80 8.28 42.33
N ARG A 76 -33.53 7.03 42.73
CA ARG A 76 -32.77 6.07 41.91
C ARG A 76 -33.47 5.77 40.59
N TYR A 77 -34.79 5.57 40.63
CA TYR A 77 -35.60 5.35 39.43
C TYR A 77 -35.54 6.55 38.47
N ASN A 78 -35.69 7.77 39.00
CA ASN A 78 -35.61 8.99 38.19
C ASN A 78 -34.21 9.21 37.59
N LEU A 79 -33.14 8.90 38.33
CA LEU A 79 -31.77 8.95 37.80
C LEU A 79 -31.58 7.95 36.66
N ALA A 80 -32.03 6.69 36.84
CA ALA A 80 -31.95 5.66 35.80
C ALA A 80 -32.76 6.02 34.53
N ILE A 81 -33.95 6.62 34.69
CA ILE A 81 -34.73 7.13 33.56
C ILE A 81 -34.01 8.26 32.86
N ASN A 82 -33.45 9.23 33.60
CA ASN A 82 -32.72 10.35 33.02
C ASN A 82 -31.49 9.85 32.24
N ASP A 83 -30.74 8.88 32.78
CA ASP A 83 -29.61 8.27 32.09
C ASP A 83 -30.04 7.50 30.84
N PHE A 84 -31.15 6.76 30.90
CA PHE A 84 -31.71 6.08 29.74
C PHE A 84 -32.19 7.06 28.65
N GLN A 85 -32.92 8.10 29.04
CA GLN A 85 -33.38 9.15 28.13
C GLN A 85 -32.20 9.90 27.50
N LYS A 86 -31.17 10.19 28.29
CA LYS A 86 -29.92 10.78 27.79
C LYS A 86 -29.26 9.82 26.80
N SER A 87 -29.06 8.55 27.15
CA SER A 87 -28.49 7.56 26.24
C SER A 87 -29.26 7.47 24.91
N ASN A 88 -30.60 7.42 24.98
CA ASN A 88 -31.46 7.39 23.79
C ASN A 88 -31.31 8.66 22.95
N PHE A 89 -31.27 9.84 23.59
CA PHE A 89 -31.00 11.11 22.90
C PHE A 89 -29.66 11.08 22.15
N PHE A 90 -28.56 10.69 22.81
CA PHE A 90 -27.24 10.59 22.17
C PHE A 90 -27.24 9.60 21.01
N GLN A 91 -27.92 8.46 21.14
CA GLN A 91 -28.06 7.48 20.04
C GLN A 91 -28.81 8.08 18.85
N ASN A 92 -29.94 8.76 19.09
CA ASN A 92 -30.72 9.40 18.03
C ASN A 92 -29.93 10.51 17.32
N VAL A 93 -29.20 11.34 18.06
CA VAL A 93 -28.33 12.37 17.46
C VAL A 93 -27.25 11.73 16.59
N ASN A 94 -26.58 10.69 17.07
CA ASN A 94 -25.56 9.97 16.29
C ASN A 94 -26.15 9.36 15.01
N LEU A 95 -27.34 8.76 15.08
CA LEU A 95 -28.03 8.21 13.91
C LEU A 95 -28.33 9.30 12.88
N LEU A 96 -28.94 10.42 13.29
CA LEU A 96 -29.28 11.52 12.38
C LEU A 96 -28.04 12.17 11.77
N HIS A 97 -26.98 12.40 12.57
CA HIS A 97 -25.70 12.88 12.06
C HIS A 97 -25.09 11.91 11.04
N SER A 98 -25.09 10.62 11.35
CA SER A 98 -24.56 9.58 10.47
C SER A 98 -25.34 9.49 9.16
N SER A 99 -26.66 9.69 9.19
CA SER A 99 -27.48 9.77 7.98
C SER A 99 -27.10 10.97 7.10
N SER A 100 -26.89 12.15 7.69
CA SER A 100 -26.40 13.33 6.94
C SER A 100 -25.02 13.09 6.33
N MET A 101 -24.08 12.54 7.09
CA MET A 101 -22.75 12.19 6.58
C MET A 101 -22.83 11.15 5.45
N SER A 102 -23.70 10.14 5.59
CA SER A 102 -23.91 9.11 4.56
C SER A 102 -24.48 9.69 3.27
N ASN A 103 -25.36 10.69 3.36
CA ASN A 103 -25.89 11.40 2.19
C ASN A 103 -24.77 12.10 1.40
N LEU A 104 -23.90 12.83 2.10
CA LEU A 104 -22.72 13.44 1.48
C LEU A 104 -21.80 12.39 0.85
N ASN A 105 -21.49 11.32 1.60
CA ASN A 105 -20.61 10.26 1.13
C ASN A 105 -21.14 9.58 -0.14
N PHE A 106 -22.46 9.38 -0.24
CA PHE A 106 -23.10 8.81 -1.43
C PHE A 106 -22.93 9.69 -2.68
N ARG A 107 -22.86 11.02 -2.48
CA ARG A 107 -22.55 11.99 -3.54
C ARG A 107 -21.05 12.12 -3.81
N GLY A 108 -20.23 11.37 -3.09
CA GLY A 108 -18.78 11.48 -3.16
C GLY A 108 -18.25 12.75 -2.48
N ILE A 109 -18.98 13.35 -1.53
CA ILE A 109 -18.50 14.45 -0.70
C ILE A 109 -18.07 13.87 0.65
N TYR A 110 -16.89 14.23 1.14
CA TYR A 110 -16.43 13.81 2.47
C TYR A 110 -16.02 15.04 3.27
N ILE A 111 -16.37 15.06 4.57
CA ILE A 111 -16.06 16.15 5.51
C ILE A 111 -15.28 15.56 6.69
N TRP A 112 -14.23 16.25 7.11
CA TRP A 112 -13.40 15.85 8.24
C TRP A 112 -12.75 17.04 8.95
N LYS A 113 -12.10 16.76 10.08
CA LYS A 113 -11.22 17.69 10.82
C LYS A 113 -9.80 17.12 10.85
N ASN A 114 -8.80 18.00 10.96
CA ASN A 114 -7.43 17.54 11.20
C ASN A 114 -7.15 17.50 12.71
N GLU A 115 -6.35 16.54 13.17
CA GLU A 115 -5.96 16.45 14.59
C GLU A 115 -5.17 17.69 15.05
N SER A 116 -4.39 18.29 14.14
CA SER A 116 -3.58 19.50 14.38
C SER A 116 -4.39 20.80 14.48
N GLY A 117 -5.72 20.78 14.27
CA GLY A 117 -6.54 21.97 14.50
C GLY A 117 -8.04 21.79 14.20
N ASN A 118 -8.88 22.64 14.80
CA ASN A 118 -10.34 22.58 14.67
C ASN A 118 -10.90 22.99 13.29
N SER A 119 -10.05 23.16 12.27
CA SER A 119 -10.51 23.49 10.92
C SER A 119 -11.22 22.28 10.30
N ILE A 120 -12.38 22.55 9.71
CA ILE A 120 -13.13 21.56 8.94
C ILE A 120 -12.66 21.62 7.50
N TYR A 121 -12.49 20.46 6.89
CA TYR A 121 -12.13 20.30 5.49
C TYR A 121 -13.15 19.42 4.80
N TYR A 122 -13.26 19.61 3.49
CA TYR A 122 -14.10 18.76 2.66
C TYR A 122 -13.48 18.55 1.26
N ARG A 123 -14.09 17.66 0.49
CA ARG A 123 -13.83 17.46 -0.94
C ARG A 123 -15.14 17.20 -1.65
N LEU A 124 -15.20 17.45 -2.96
CA LEU A 124 -16.44 17.32 -3.75
C LEU A 124 -16.55 15.99 -4.51
N ASP A 125 -15.44 15.26 -4.66
CA ASP A 125 -15.32 14.03 -5.44
C ASP A 125 -14.33 13.05 -4.78
N PHE A 126 -14.48 11.74 -5.02
CA PHE A 126 -13.63 10.70 -4.41
C PHE A 126 -12.14 10.92 -4.72
N HIS A 127 -11.32 11.06 -3.66
CA HIS A 127 -9.91 11.45 -3.74
C HIS A 127 -9.65 12.83 -4.37
N GLY A 128 -10.64 13.71 -4.35
CA GLY A 128 -10.54 15.11 -4.76
C GLY A 128 -9.59 15.92 -3.88
N ASN A 129 -9.32 17.15 -4.32
CA ASN A 129 -8.48 18.07 -3.56
C ASN A 129 -9.14 18.45 -2.23
N ARG A 130 -8.32 18.57 -1.19
CA ARG A 130 -8.74 19.05 0.12
C ARG A 130 -9.10 20.54 0.03
N ILE A 131 -10.32 20.89 0.40
CA ILE A 131 -10.83 22.26 0.48
C ILE A 131 -11.04 22.61 1.95
N LYS A 132 -10.53 23.76 2.38
CA LYS A 132 -10.73 24.25 3.75
C LYS A 132 -12.09 24.95 3.84
N CYS A 133 -12.88 24.58 4.84
CA CYS A 133 -14.11 25.26 5.17
C CYS A 133 -13.82 26.53 5.98
N ASN A 134 -14.32 27.69 5.54
CA ASN A 134 -14.09 28.97 6.20
C ASN A 134 -15.24 29.39 7.12
N ASN A 135 -16.46 28.93 6.83
CA ASN A 135 -17.67 29.24 7.59
C ASN A 135 -18.73 28.13 7.41
N ASP A 136 -19.84 28.24 8.15
CA ASP A 136 -20.91 27.24 8.12
C ASP A 136 -21.76 27.30 6.84
N GLU A 137 -21.80 28.45 6.16
CA GLU A 137 -22.53 28.61 4.89
C GLU A 137 -21.93 27.71 3.79
N GLU A 138 -20.61 27.57 3.76
CA GLU A 138 -19.93 26.62 2.88
C GLU A 138 -20.34 25.17 3.16
N ILE A 139 -20.55 24.78 4.43
CA ILE A 139 -21.06 23.45 4.80
C ILE A 139 -22.51 23.28 4.34
N LEU A 140 -23.36 24.28 4.57
CA LEU A 140 -24.77 24.26 4.15
C LEU A 140 -24.89 24.03 2.65
N ASN A 141 -24.03 24.67 1.85
CA ASN A 141 -24.00 24.54 0.39
C ASN A 141 -23.60 23.14 -0.11
N LEU A 142 -23.08 22.26 0.76
CA LEU A 142 -22.80 20.85 0.40
C LEU A 142 -24.06 19.98 0.39
N PHE A 143 -25.15 20.45 0.99
CA PHE A 143 -26.41 19.72 1.06
C PHE A 143 -27.43 20.30 0.07
N ASP A 144 -28.13 19.42 -0.65
CA ASP A 144 -29.21 19.83 -1.56
C ASP A 144 -30.53 20.14 -0.81
N THR A 145 -30.53 19.91 0.49
CA THR A 145 -31.67 20.10 1.38
C THR A 145 -31.26 20.89 2.61
N TYR A 146 -32.23 21.54 3.24
CA TYR A 146 -31.99 22.28 4.46
C TYR A 146 -31.49 21.35 5.58
N ILE A 147 -30.38 21.75 6.21
CA ILE A 147 -29.73 21.05 7.32
C ILE A 147 -29.48 22.03 8.47
N LYS A 148 -29.56 21.53 9.70
CA LYS A 148 -29.16 22.27 10.90
C LYS A 148 -27.76 21.87 11.34
N ILE A 149 -26.90 22.87 11.58
CA ILE A 149 -25.53 22.65 12.05
C ILE A 149 -25.47 22.99 13.54
N TYR A 150 -24.96 22.06 14.34
CA TYR A 150 -24.76 22.20 15.79
C TYR A 150 -23.28 22.03 16.14
N GLU A 151 -22.82 22.70 17.19
CA GLU A 151 -21.43 22.55 17.66
C GLU A 151 -21.23 21.23 18.40
N LYS A 152 -22.10 20.92 19.37
CA LYS A 152 -22.03 19.73 20.23
C LYS A 152 -23.35 18.97 20.28
N ILE A 153 -23.28 17.72 20.76
CA ILE A 153 -24.46 16.83 20.87
C ILE A 153 -25.50 17.43 21.81
N GLU A 154 -25.06 18.07 22.90
CA GLU A 154 -25.94 18.64 23.92
C GLU A 154 -26.81 19.80 23.41
N ASP A 155 -26.38 20.47 22.33
CA ASP A 155 -27.07 21.62 21.75
C ASP A 155 -28.17 21.19 20.75
N VAL A 156 -28.25 19.89 20.42
CA VAL A 156 -29.11 19.40 19.36
C VAL A 156 -30.56 19.38 19.79
N ILE A 157 -31.41 20.02 18.99
CA ILE A 157 -32.86 19.86 19.06
C ILE A 157 -33.27 18.88 17.97
N ILE A 158 -33.75 17.70 18.38
CA ILE A 158 -34.21 16.65 17.46
C ILE A 158 -35.58 17.05 16.90
N ASP A 159 -35.64 17.21 15.59
CA ASP A 159 -36.86 17.45 14.82
C ASP A 159 -36.82 16.71 13.47
N THR A 160 -37.59 17.15 12.49
CA THR A 160 -37.71 16.51 11.18
C THR A 160 -36.58 16.85 10.20
N TYR A 161 -35.69 17.79 10.53
CA TYR A 161 -34.63 18.22 9.63
C TYR A 161 -33.37 17.36 9.77
N LEU A 162 -32.60 17.29 8.69
CA LEU A 162 -31.25 16.73 8.76
C LEU A 162 -30.40 17.57 9.73
N ILE A 163 -29.46 16.91 10.41
CA ILE A 163 -28.53 17.59 11.31
C ILE A 163 -27.09 17.23 10.99
N LEU A 164 -26.18 18.16 11.24
CA LEU A 164 -24.74 17.93 11.28
C LEU A 164 -24.21 18.45 12.61
N VAL A 165 -23.54 17.60 13.39
CA VAL A 165 -22.95 18.00 14.67
C VAL A 165 -21.44 18.06 14.48
N LYS A 166 -20.84 19.25 14.63
CA LYS A 166 -19.41 19.45 14.37
C LYS A 166 -18.54 18.59 15.29
N SER A 167 -18.91 18.40 16.56
CA SER A 167 -18.16 17.54 17.49
C SER A 167 -18.11 16.06 17.07
N LEU A 168 -18.99 15.63 16.16
CA LEU A 168 -19.04 14.26 15.64
C LEU A 168 -18.34 14.10 14.27
N ILE A 169 -17.90 15.20 13.64
CA ILE A 169 -17.17 15.14 12.38
C ILE A 169 -15.88 14.33 12.58
N PRO A 170 -15.59 13.33 11.71
CA PRO A 170 -14.39 12.50 11.80
C PRO A 170 -13.11 13.33 11.86
N ILE A 171 -12.17 12.91 12.70
CA ILE A 171 -10.86 13.54 12.85
C ILE A 171 -9.84 12.63 12.19
N ILE A 172 -9.12 13.15 11.20
CA ILE A 172 -7.95 12.48 10.64
C ILE A 172 -6.68 13.12 11.20
N ARG A 173 -5.62 12.34 11.37
CA ARG A 173 -4.31 12.86 11.73
C ARG A 173 -3.71 13.63 10.56
N ASP A 174 -3.46 12.92 9.46
CA ASP A 174 -2.78 13.43 8.27
C ASP A 174 -3.24 12.75 6.98
N ASP A 175 -2.90 13.40 5.85
CA ASP A 175 -2.95 12.83 4.51
C ASP A 175 -1.65 11.99 4.29
N VAL A 176 -1.79 10.74 3.85
CA VAL A 176 -0.69 9.77 3.75
C VAL A 176 -0.79 9.00 2.43
N PHE A 177 0.34 8.73 1.78
CA PHE A 177 0.38 7.85 0.62
C PHE A 177 0.51 6.39 1.04
N TYR A 178 -0.58 5.61 0.91
CA TYR A 178 -0.61 4.21 1.33
C TYR A 178 -1.15 3.27 0.23
N PRO A 179 -0.29 2.73 -0.66
CA PRO A 179 -0.74 1.99 -1.83
C PRO A 179 -1.38 0.62 -1.53
N LEU A 180 -1.12 0.04 -0.35
CA LEU A 180 -1.64 -1.28 0.01
C LEU A 180 -3.15 -1.29 0.26
N LEU A 181 -3.73 -0.14 0.62
CA LEU A 181 -5.16 0.01 0.83
C LEU A 181 -5.79 0.79 -0.31
N ASN A 182 -6.89 0.27 -0.88
CA ASN A 182 -7.71 1.02 -1.84
C ASN A 182 -8.93 1.62 -1.17
N GLN A 183 -8.69 2.30 -0.04
CA GLN A 183 -9.69 3.04 0.70
C GLN A 183 -9.11 4.44 0.95
N GLU A 184 -9.93 5.45 0.77
CA GLU A 184 -9.52 6.82 1.08
C GLU A 184 -9.32 7.03 2.57
N LEU A 185 -10.06 6.34 3.42
CA LEU A 185 -9.95 6.50 4.87
C LEU A 185 -9.64 5.16 5.47
N PHE A 186 -8.67 5.15 6.37
CA PHE A 186 -8.25 3.94 7.03
C PHE A 186 -7.76 4.27 8.44
N PHE A 187 -7.74 3.24 9.27
CA PHE A 187 -7.22 3.32 10.63
C PHE A 187 -5.91 2.54 10.70
N ILE A 188 -4.92 3.14 11.34
CA ILE A 188 -3.79 2.38 11.89
C ILE A 188 -3.93 2.47 13.40
N GLN A 189 -4.07 1.33 14.06
CA GLN A 189 -4.48 1.23 15.45
C GLN A 189 -5.83 1.96 15.66
N ASN A 190 -5.85 3.12 16.33
CA ASN A 190 -7.04 3.93 16.58
C ASN A 190 -6.95 5.34 15.99
N ILE A 191 -5.97 5.58 15.11
CA ILE A 191 -5.76 6.87 14.46
C ILE A 191 -6.25 6.78 13.04
N GLN A 192 -7.13 7.69 12.65
CA GLN A 192 -7.66 7.76 11.29
C GLN A 192 -6.73 8.58 10.40
N TYR A 193 -6.51 8.09 9.18
CA TYR A 193 -5.71 8.75 8.16
C TYR A 193 -6.51 8.85 6.86
N ARG A 194 -6.09 9.78 6.01
CA ARG A 194 -6.60 9.89 4.63
C ARG A 194 -5.54 9.42 3.64
N ASN A 195 -5.90 8.43 2.83
CA ASN A 195 -5.05 7.88 1.80
C ASN A 195 -5.06 8.75 0.54
N LEU A 196 -3.88 9.21 0.14
CA LEU A 196 -3.66 9.94 -1.10
C LEU A 196 -3.59 9.01 -2.31
N PHE A 197 -3.24 7.73 -2.11
CA PHE A 197 -3.15 6.76 -3.20
C PHE A 197 -4.52 6.45 -3.78
N LYS A 198 -4.57 6.34 -5.11
CA LYS A 198 -5.74 5.94 -5.88
C LYS A 198 -5.32 4.78 -6.77
N SER A 199 -6.03 3.66 -6.68
CA SER A 199 -5.75 2.51 -7.54
C SER A 199 -6.32 2.75 -8.96
N THR A 200 -5.77 2.05 -9.96
CA THR A 200 -6.36 2.01 -11.30
C THR A 200 -7.59 1.12 -11.30
N ILE A 201 -8.37 1.19 -12.39
CA ILE A 201 -9.47 0.25 -12.64
C ILE A 201 -8.99 -1.18 -12.91
N TYR A 202 -7.69 -1.38 -13.17
CA TYR A 202 -7.08 -2.67 -13.53
C TYR A 202 -6.49 -3.41 -12.33
N THR A 203 -6.19 -2.70 -11.23
CA THR A 203 -5.83 -3.31 -9.96
C THR A 203 -7.09 -3.48 -9.12
N PRO A 204 -7.68 -4.69 -9.02
CA PRO A 204 -8.91 -4.86 -8.27
C PRO A 204 -8.64 -4.53 -6.80
N SER A 205 -9.47 -3.66 -6.23
CA SER A 205 -9.76 -3.75 -4.80
C SER A 205 -10.23 -5.17 -4.52
N TYR A 206 -10.07 -5.66 -3.30
CA TYR A 206 -11.05 -6.62 -2.78
C TYR A 206 -12.43 -5.94 -2.80
N ILE A 207 -13.07 -5.86 -3.97
CA ILE A 207 -14.49 -5.63 -4.08
C ILE A 207 -15.06 -6.97 -3.66
N PHE A 208 -15.63 -7.01 -2.46
CA PHE A 208 -16.61 -8.01 -2.09
C PHE A 208 -17.79 -7.83 -3.05
N ILE A 209 -17.65 -8.29 -4.30
CA ILE A 209 -18.80 -8.46 -5.19
C ILE A 209 -19.56 -9.61 -4.54
N PRO A 210 -20.82 -9.41 -4.10
CA PRO A 210 -21.63 -10.51 -3.61
C PRO A 210 -21.63 -11.57 -4.70
N ILE A 211 -21.15 -12.76 -4.35
CA ILE A 211 -21.10 -13.94 -5.21
C ILE A 211 -22.54 -14.33 -5.49
N GLN A 212 -23.20 -13.64 -6.42
CA GLN A 212 -24.49 -14.08 -6.94
C GLN A 212 -24.59 -14.02 -8.45
N ASN A 213 -23.62 -13.46 -9.21
CA ASN A 213 -23.59 -13.59 -10.67
C ASN A 213 -22.21 -13.29 -11.31
N SER A 214 -21.08 -13.55 -10.65
CA SER A 214 -19.78 -13.49 -11.35
C SER A 214 -19.66 -14.71 -12.26
N ILE A 215 -20.01 -14.56 -13.53
CA ILE A 215 -19.47 -15.42 -14.58
C ILE A 215 -17.96 -15.42 -14.35
N GLN A 216 -17.38 -16.56 -13.97
CA GLN A 216 -15.94 -16.76 -14.02
C GLN A 216 -15.55 -16.62 -15.50
N ILE A 217 -15.29 -15.40 -15.93
CA ILE A 217 -14.72 -15.17 -17.24
C ILE A 217 -13.28 -15.63 -17.09
N GLU A 218 -13.00 -16.87 -17.50
CA GLU A 218 -11.62 -17.31 -17.69
C GLU A 218 -10.89 -16.23 -18.51
N PRO A 219 -9.67 -15.82 -18.12
CA PRO A 219 -8.90 -14.88 -18.90
C PRO A 219 -8.81 -15.40 -20.34
N ILE A 220 -8.99 -14.52 -21.33
CA ILE A 220 -8.83 -14.91 -22.72
C ILE A 220 -7.36 -15.27 -22.87
N ARG A 221 -7.06 -16.54 -23.10
CA ARG A 221 -5.69 -17.11 -23.21
C ARG A 221 -4.80 -16.49 -24.30
N ASN A 222 -5.31 -15.49 -25.03
CA ASN A 222 -4.61 -14.78 -26.09
C ASN A 222 -4.39 -13.31 -25.68
N SER A 223 -3.63 -13.07 -24.62
CA SER A 223 -3.22 -11.70 -24.26
C SER A 223 -2.15 -11.19 -25.22
N THR A 224 -2.43 -10.07 -25.87
CA THR A 224 -1.44 -9.34 -26.68
C THR A 224 -0.29 -8.84 -25.82
N ILE A 225 -0.58 -8.35 -24.61
CA ILE A 225 0.46 -7.87 -23.68
C ILE A 225 1.39 -9.02 -23.26
N GLU A 226 0.84 -10.18 -22.89
CA GLU A 226 1.66 -11.35 -22.55
C GLU A 226 2.54 -11.78 -23.73
N THR A 227 1.97 -11.80 -24.94
CA THR A 227 2.70 -12.13 -26.17
C THR A 227 3.82 -11.12 -26.44
N PHE A 228 3.54 -9.83 -26.28
CA PHE A 228 4.54 -8.77 -26.41
C PHE A 228 5.70 -8.96 -25.41
N ILE A 229 5.41 -9.19 -24.12
CA ILE A 229 6.45 -9.41 -23.09
C ILE A 229 7.27 -10.66 -23.41
N LYS A 230 6.64 -11.71 -23.95
CA LYS A 230 7.34 -12.93 -24.39
C LYS A 230 8.29 -12.66 -25.55
N ASP A 231 7.88 -11.88 -26.54
CA ASP A 231 8.72 -11.54 -27.70
C ASP A 231 9.78 -10.48 -27.38
N LEU A 232 9.54 -9.65 -26.35
CA LEU A 232 10.42 -8.60 -25.83
C LEU A 232 11.77 -9.14 -25.35
N VAL A 233 11.78 -10.32 -24.72
CA VAL A 233 12.97 -10.89 -24.07
C VAL A 233 13.50 -12.12 -24.80
N ASP A 234 14.77 -12.47 -24.58
CA ASP A 234 15.44 -13.54 -25.34
C ASP A 234 15.07 -14.96 -24.92
N ASP A 235 14.66 -15.15 -23.66
CA ASP A 235 14.50 -16.47 -23.07
C ASP A 235 13.33 -16.56 -22.08
N TYR A 236 12.97 -17.80 -21.74
CA TYR A 236 11.83 -18.08 -20.87
C TYR A 236 12.04 -17.63 -19.41
N ASP A 237 13.24 -17.72 -18.83
CA ASP A 237 13.48 -17.29 -17.45
C ASP A 237 13.29 -15.76 -17.31
N SER A 238 13.75 -15.02 -18.33
CA SER A 238 13.57 -13.58 -18.45
C SER A 238 12.09 -13.19 -18.57
N PHE A 239 11.33 -13.94 -19.37
CA PHE A 239 9.88 -13.76 -19.50
C PHE A 239 9.18 -14.07 -18.17
N GLU A 240 9.52 -15.20 -17.56
CA GLU A 240 8.92 -15.68 -16.32
C GLU A 240 9.13 -14.68 -15.17
N ILE A 241 10.33 -14.12 -15.03
CA ILE A 241 10.59 -13.17 -13.95
C ILE A 241 9.84 -11.85 -14.14
N LEU A 242 9.76 -11.33 -15.37
CA LEU A 242 8.98 -10.12 -15.66
C LEU A 242 7.52 -10.34 -15.32
N MET A 243 6.94 -11.46 -15.77
CA MET A 243 5.56 -11.82 -15.44
C MET A 243 5.35 -11.93 -13.92
N LYS A 244 6.25 -12.61 -13.19
CA LYS A 244 6.14 -12.75 -11.73
C LYS A 244 6.20 -11.42 -10.99
N VAL A 245 7.00 -10.47 -11.46
CA VAL A 245 7.11 -9.13 -10.86
C VAL A 245 5.83 -8.34 -11.05
N LEU A 246 5.26 -8.38 -12.27
CA LEU A 246 3.98 -7.74 -12.55
C LEU A 246 2.84 -8.38 -11.75
N ILE A 247 2.82 -9.72 -11.62
CA ILE A 247 1.86 -10.45 -10.77
C ILE A 247 2.02 -10.06 -9.30
N ASN A 248 3.25 -10.01 -8.80
CA ASN A 248 3.53 -9.62 -7.41
C ASN A 248 3.03 -8.21 -7.13
N PHE A 249 3.36 -7.26 -8.01
CA PHE A 249 2.98 -5.88 -7.81
C PHE A 249 1.45 -5.69 -7.92
N HIS A 250 0.80 -6.40 -8.85
CA HIS A 250 -0.66 -6.41 -8.99
C HIS A 250 -1.37 -6.87 -7.71
N LYS A 251 -0.83 -7.90 -7.04
CA LYS A 251 -1.46 -8.50 -5.86
C LYS A 251 -1.09 -7.85 -4.53
N VAL A 252 0.19 -7.56 -4.36
CA VAL A 252 0.77 -7.17 -3.06
C VAL A 252 1.12 -5.69 -3.03
N LYS A 253 1.39 -5.04 -4.18
CA LYS A 253 1.80 -3.63 -4.30
C LYS A 253 3.02 -3.26 -3.44
N LEU A 254 3.88 -4.26 -3.18
CA LEU A 254 5.16 -4.09 -2.49
C LEU A 254 6.30 -4.39 -3.46
N LYS A 255 7.36 -3.58 -3.36
CA LYS A 255 8.61 -3.81 -4.09
C LYS A 255 9.29 -5.12 -3.72
N SER A 256 9.98 -5.68 -4.70
CA SER A 256 10.77 -6.91 -4.56
C SER A 256 12.13 -6.70 -3.88
N ASN A 257 12.59 -5.44 -3.76
CA ASN A 257 13.95 -5.05 -3.38
C ASN A 257 15.03 -5.52 -4.37
N TYR A 258 14.66 -5.66 -5.65
CA TYR A 258 15.58 -5.87 -6.77
C TYR A 258 15.53 -4.69 -7.74
N ALA A 259 16.59 -4.56 -8.54
CA ALA A 259 16.64 -3.65 -9.68
C ALA A 259 16.54 -4.47 -10.99
N PHE A 260 15.49 -4.23 -11.77
CA PHE A 260 15.28 -4.86 -13.07
C PHE A 260 15.98 -4.05 -14.16
N VAL A 261 17.13 -4.55 -14.61
CA VAL A 261 18.01 -3.88 -15.57
C VAL A 261 17.70 -4.42 -16.97
N LEU A 262 17.00 -3.61 -17.76
CA LEU A 262 16.59 -3.91 -19.13
C LEU A 262 17.57 -3.29 -20.11
N ILE A 263 18.33 -4.12 -20.81
CA ILE A 263 19.37 -3.69 -21.75
C ILE A 263 18.93 -3.98 -23.19
N GLY A 264 18.83 -2.95 -24.02
CA GLY A 264 18.43 -3.11 -25.42
C GLY A 264 17.63 -1.92 -25.96
N ASP A 265 16.81 -2.14 -26.98
CA ASP A 265 16.12 -1.07 -27.70
C ASP A 265 15.23 -0.20 -26.80
N GLU A 266 15.43 1.11 -26.88
CA GLU A 266 14.68 2.11 -26.11
C GLU A 266 13.19 2.08 -26.48
N LYS A 267 12.87 1.86 -27.76
CA LYS A 267 11.46 1.90 -28.20
C LYS A 267 10.67 0.71 -27.64
N SER A 268 11.28 -0.46 -27.58
CA SER A 268 10.71 -1.64 -26.94
C SER A 268 10.48 -1.44 -25.43
N THR A 269 11.49 -0.91 -24.71
CA THR A 269 11.35 -0.67 -23.26
C THR A 269 10.34 0.45 -22.95
N ASN A 270 10.26 1.49 -23.78
CA ASN A 270 9.24 2.54 -23.65
C ASN A 270 7.82 1.97 -23.78
N ILE A 271 7.55 1.02 -24.71
CA ILE A 271 6.23 0.38 -24.79
C ILE A 271 5.92 -0.39 -23.50
N LEU A 272 6.87 -1.13 -22.94
CA LEU A 272 6.68 -1.82 -21.65
C LEU A 272 6.35 -0.84 -20.52
N MET A 273 7.07 0.28 -20.42
CA MET A 273 6.88 1.24 -19.33
C MET A 273 5.62 2.08 -19.51
N ASP A 274 5.47 2.72 -20.67
CA ASP A 274 4.49 3.78 -20.90
C ASP A 274 3.13 3.26 -21.36
N GLU A 275 3.08 2.15 -22.11
CA GLU A 275 1.83 1.60 -22.65
C GLU A 275 1.29 0.44 -21.80
N ILE A 276 2.12 -0.20 -20.97
CA ILE A 276 1.74 -1.37 -20.16
C ILE A 276 1.82 -1.07 -18.66
N ILE A 277 3.02 -0.91 -18.08
CA ILE A 277 3.19 -0.81 -16.62
C ILE A 277 2.48 0.42 -16.07
N LYS A 278 2.72 1.59 -16.66
CA LYS A 278 2.16 2.84 -16.17
C LYS A 278 0.62 2.85 -16.24
N PRO A 279 -0.05 2.52 -17.36
CA PRO A 279 -1.52 2.44 -17.41
C PRO A 279 -2.12 1.37 -16.49
N LEU A 280 -1.43 0.23 -16.30
CA LEU A 280 -1.92 -0.83 -15.42
C LEU A 280 -1.93 -0.42 -13.95
N PHE A 281 -0.88 0.27 -13.48
CA PHE A 281 -0.67 0.45 -12.03
C PHE A 281 -0.75 1.88 -11.53
N ALA A 282 -0.41 2.88 -12.34
CA ALA A 282 -0.34 4.28 -11.92
C ALA A 282 -1.56 5.06 -12.41
N SER A 283 -2.53 5.31 -11.52
CA SER A 283 -3.71 6.11 -11.87
C SER A 283 -3.42 7.61 -12.03
N LYS A 284 -2.25 8.05 -11.57
CA LYS A 284 -1.73 9.42 -11.68
C LYS A 284 -0.27 9.34 -12.09
N ASP A 285 0.16 10.25 -12.95
CA ASP A 285 1.57 10.35 -13.37
C ASP A 285 2.52 10.52 -12.18
N GLU A 286 2.06 11.21 -11.13
CA GLU A 286 2.83 11.44 -9.91
C GLU A 286 3.19 10.17 -9.15
N TYR A 287 2.55 9.03 -9.42
CA TYR A 287 2.88 7.76 -8.76
C TYR A 287 3.99 6.99 -9.48
N PHE A 288 4.45 7.48 -10.64
CA PHE A 288 5.50 6.88 -11.45
C PHE A 288 6.64 7.90 -11.64
N SER A 289 7.87 7.53 -11.29
CA SER A 289 9.02 8.43 -11.45
C SER A 289 9.93 7.98 -12.57
N THR A 290 9.91 8.69 -13.71
CA THR A 290 10.89 8.53 -14.79
C THR A 290 12.12 9.38 -14.52
N ILE A 291 13.19 8.73 -14.04
CA ILE A 291 14.45 9.33 -13.60
C ILE A 291 15.42 9.37 -14.80
N GLY A 292 15.40 10.51 -15.50
CA GLY A 292 16.42 10.87 -16.50
C GLY A 292 17.35 11.98 -15.99
N ASP A 293 18.34 12.37 -16.81
CA ASP A 293 19.30 13.43 -16.47
C ASP A 293 18.59 14.74 -16.06
N GLU A 294 17.55 15.14 -16.78
CA GLU A 294 16.76 16.36 -16.51
C GLU A 294 16.06 16.33 -15.14
N LEU A 295 15.51 15.18 -14.73
CA LEU A 295 14.80 15.07 -13.45
C LEU A 295 15.80 15.16 -12.29
N LEU A 296 16.98 14.55 -12.45
CA LEU A 296 18.04 14.59 -11.46
C LEU A 296 18.51 16.03 -11.22
N GLU A 297 18.62 16.86 -12.25
CA GLU A 297 18.97 18.28 -12.09
C GLU A 297 17.90 19.08 -11.35
N LYS A 298 16.61 18.76 -11.57
CA LYS A 298 15.48 19.56 -11.08
C LYS A 298 14.96 19.18 -9.69
N LYS A 299 15.06 17.92 -9.29
CA LYS A 299 14.45 17.41 -8.05
C LYS A 299 15.48 16.85 -7.09
N SER A 300 15.23 16.99 -5.79
CA SER A 300 15.96 16.28 -4.75
C SER A 300 15.56 14.80 -4.70
N ASP A 301 16.45 13.97 -4.17
CA ASP A 301 16.24 12.52 -4.10
C ASP A 301 14.97 12.16 -3.29
N THR A 302 14.67 12.90 -2.22
CA THR A 302 13.42 12.74 -1.45
C THR A 302 12.18 12.94 -2.32
N LYS A 303 12.17 13.98 -3.18
CA LYS A 303 11.04 14.28 -4.08
C LYS A 303 10.93 13.30 -5.26
N ILE A 304 12.01 12.63 -5.60
CA ILE A 304 12.02 11.54 -6.59
C ILE A 304 11.40 10.28 -5.97
N ILE A 305 11.66 10.02 -4.69
CA ILE A 305 11.23 8.80 -3.97
C ILE A 305 9.80 8.90 -3.43
N GLU A 306 9.42 10.02 -2.82
CA GLU A 306 8.14 10.13 -2.11
C GLU A 306 6.94 9.83 -3.01
N ASP A 307 5.93 9.14 -2.48
CA ASP A 307 4.64 8.90 -3.12
C ASP A 307 4.72 8.24 -4.52
N LYS A 308 5.65 7.30 -4.70
CA LYS A 308 5.82 6.51 -5.92
C LYS A 308 5.62 5.02 -5.71
N ILE A 309 5.01 4.38 -6.69
CA ILE A 309 4.86 2.92 -6.80
C ILE A 309 5.77 2.29 -7.86
N PHE A 310 6.38 3.09 -8.73
CA PHE A 310 7.39 2.65 -9.68
C PHE A 310 8.45 3.72 -9.89
N TYR A 311 9.69 3.26 -10.07
CA TYR A 311 10.84 4.06 -10.42
C TYR A 311 11.43 3.50 -11.72
N HIS A 312 11.63 4.38 -12.69
CA HIS A 312 12.22 4.04 -13.99
C HIS A 312 13.44 4.92 -14.22
N VAL A 313 14.63 4.39 -13.99
CA VAL A 313 15.88 5.05 -14.39
C VAL A 313 16.07 4.85 -15.88
N LYS A 314 15.94 5.93 -16.65
CA LYS A 314 15.87 5.88 -18.11
C LYS A 314 17.11 6.48 -18.74
N ASP A 315 17.89 5.63 -19.42
CA ASP A 315 18.96 6.02 -20.37
C ASP A 315 19.83 7.19 -19.90
N LEU A 316 20.34 7.09 -18.68
CA LEU A 316 21.17 8.13 -18.08
C LEU A 316 22.46 8.36 -18.88
N SER A 317 22.93 9.60 -18.89
CA SER A 317 24.25 9.96 -19.39
C SER A 317 25.37 9.23 -18.66
N GLU A 318 26.50 9.02 -19.35
CA GLU A 318 27.69 8.39 -18.76
C GLU A 318 28.20 9.15 -17.51
N ALA A 319 28.05 10.48 -17.50
CA ALA A 319 28.40 11.30 -16.35
C ALA A 319 27.53 11.00 -15.13
N ASN A 320 26.20 10.92 -15.30
CA ASN A 320 25.30 10.62 -14.20
C ASN A 320 25.41 9.17 -13.72
N LEU A 321 25.66 8.22 -14.62
CA LEU A 321 25.91 6.81 -14.26
C LEU A 321 27.13 6.63 -13.36
N LYS A 322 28.17 7.46 -13.51
CA LYS A 322 29.36 7.47 -12.65
C LYS A 322 29.20 8.33 -11.40
N SER A 323 28.04 8.97 -11.20
CA SER A 323 27.83 9.87 -10.08
C SER A 323 27.48 9.12 -8.79
N LYS A 324 28.08 9.54 -7.67
CA LYS A 324 27.75 9.01 -6.33
C LYS A 324 26.28 9.23 -5.96
N ARG A 325 25.67 10.31 -6.47
CA ARG A 325 24.27 10.64 -6.21
C ARG A 325 23.34 9.60 -6.79
N VAL A 326 23.52 9.22 -8.05
CA VAL A 326 22.67 8.21 -8.71
C VAL A 326 22.85 6.84 -8.07
N ASN A 327 24.10 6.44 -7.78
CA ASN A 327 24.39 5.20 -7.06
C ASN A 327 23.66 5.16 -5.70
N LYS A 328 23.75 6.24 -4.90
CA LYS A 328 23.01 6.37 -3.63
C LYS A 328 21.49 6.32 -3.80
N LEU A 329 20.94 7.03 -4.79
CA LEU A 329 19.51 7.04 -5.07
C LEU A 329 18.99 5.63 -5.40
N ILE A 330 19.68 4.91 -6.28
CA ILE A 330 19.37 3.52 -6.61
C ILE A 330 19.46 2.63 -5.36
N PHE A 331 20.51 2.80 -4.55
CA PHE A 331 20.67 2.08 -3.29
C PHE A 331 19.50 2.32 -2.32
N ASP A 332 19.09 3.58 -2.14
CA ASP A 332 17.99 3.96 -1.26
C ASP A 332 16.64 3.39 -1.75
N ILE A 333 16.45 3.28 -3.07
CA ILE A 333 15.26 2.67 -3.67
C ILE A 333 15.26 1.14 -3.49
N VAL A 334 16.39 0.46 -3.75
CA VAL A 334 16.49 -1.01 -3.77
C VAL A 334 16.51 -1.60 -2.36
N ARG A 335 17.24 -1.00 -1.41
CA ARG A 335 17.42 -1.57 -0.07
C ARG A 335 16.07 -1.82 0.63
N ALA A 336 16.01 -2.85 1.46
CA ALA A 336 14.82 -3.10 2.28
C ALA A 336 14.51 -1.89 3.18
N ASN A 337 13.22 -1.60 3.38
CA ASN A 337 12.80 -0.61 4.37
C ASN A 337 13.21 -1.10 5.77
N LYS A 338 13.68 -0.18 6.63
CA LYS A 338 14.16 -0.51 7.98
C LYS A 338 13.01 -0.75 8.99
N ILE A 339 11.84 -0.23 8.66
CA ILE A 339 10.62 -0.23 9.45
C ILE A 339 9.49 -0.82 8.59
N ASN A 340 8.45 -1.36 9.22
CA ASN A 340 7.24 -1.74 8.49
C ASN A 340 6.45 -0.48 8.09
N HIS A 341 5.50 -0.65 7.16
CA HIS A 341 4.75 0.46 6.60
C HIS A 341 3.82 1.18 7.59
N GLU A 342 3.24 0.46 8.55
CA GLU A 342 2.34 1.07 9.55
C GLU A 342 3.11 1.93 10.53
N ASP A 343 4.23 1.44 11.05
CA ASP A 343 5.12 2.20 11.94
C ASP A 343 5.72 3.42 11.22
N ALA A 344 6.04 3.30 9.93
CA ALA A 344 6.48 4.44 9.12
C ALA A 344 5.45 5.58 9.12
N ILE A 345 4.18 5.23 8.92
CA ILE A 345 3.07 6.20 8.90
C ILE A 345 2.84 6.79 10.30
N LEU A 346 2.85 5.95 11.35
CA LEU A 346 2.66 6.41 12.73
C LEU A 346 3.76 7.38 13.19
N ASN A 347 5.00 7.15 12.77
CA ASN A 347 6.16 7.95 13.16
C ASN A 347 6.52 9.06 12.16
N ASN A 348 5.74 9.24 11.09
CA ASN A 348 6.02 10.17 9.99
C ASN A 348 7.42 9.97 9.37
N GLU A 349 7.80 8.70 9.19
CA GLU A 349 9.05 8.28 8.56
C GLU A 349 8.86 7.93 7.09
N SER A 350 9.90 8.13 6.28
CA SER A 350 9.86 7.82 4.85
C SER A 350 9.77 6.31 4.60
N TYR A 351 8.92 5.91 3.66
CA TYR A 351 8.79 4.52 3.22
C TYR A 351 8.88 4.43 1.69
N VAL A 352 9.73 3.53 1.18
CA VAL A 352 9.86 3.29 -0.27
C VAL A 352 8.92 2.16 -0.67
N TRP A 353 7.91 2.49 -1.49
CA TRP A 353 6.88 1.52 -1.89
C TRP A 353 7.23 0.76 -3.18
N GLY A 354 7.79 1.46 -4.16
CA GLY A 354 7.77 1.05 -5.56
C GLY A 354 8.90 0.17 -6.07
N GLU A 355 8.62 -0.52 -7.18
CA GLU A 355 9.57 -1.38 -7.90
C GLU A 355 10.52 -0.54 -8.76
N LEU A 356 11.78 -1.00 -8.92
CA LEU A 356 12.79 -0.29 -9.70
C LEU A 356 13.08 -0.99 -11.03
N PHE A 357 12.86 -0.26 -12.12
CA PHE A 357 13.34 -0.60 -13.45
C PHE A 357 14.43 0.36 -13.90
N ILE A 358 15.43 -0.17 -14.59
CA ILE A 358 16.55 0.58 -15.15
C ILE A 358 16.66 0.19 -16.61
N THR A 359 16.46 1.13 -17.52
CA THR A 359 16.60 0.88 -18.96
C THR A 359 17.89 1.50 -19.47
N SER A 360 18.60 0.76 -20.32
CA SER A 360 19.70 1.34 -21.08
C SER A 360 19.81 0.74 -22.47
N SER A 361 19.80 1.63 -23.46
CA SER A 361 19.97 1.34 -24.87
C SER A 361 21.39 1.55 -25.39
N LYS A 362 22.22 2.32 -24.68
CA LYS A 362 23.58 2.67 -25.12
C LYS A 362 24.62 2.63 -24.01
N ASN A 363 24.42 3.43 -22.97
CA ASN A 363 25.42 3.66 -21.92
C ASN A 363 25.45 2.50 -20.91
N ASN A 364 26.61 2.12 -20.39
CA ASN A 364 26.70 1.03 -19.44
C ASN A 364 26.19 1.45 -18.05
N PRO A 365 25.09 0.86 -17.53
CA PRO A 365 24.54 1.26 -16.24
C PRO A 365 25.33 0.72 -15.04
N TYR A 366 26.23 -0.25 -15.23
CA TYR A 366 26.97 -0.92 -14.16
C TYR A 366 27.59 0.01 -13.09
N PRO A 367 28.24 1.14 -13.43
CA PRO A 367 28.82 2.03 -12.42
C PRO A 367 27.81 2.58 -11.40
N ALA A 368 26.55 2.76 -11.80
CA ALA A 368 25.48 3.21 -10.93
C ALA A 368 24.93 2.08 -10.02
N LEU A 369 25.28 0.83 -10.31
CA LEU A 369 24.72 -0.37 -9.70
C LEU A 369 25.67 -1.08 -8.75
N GLU A 370 26.94 -0.66 -8.67
CA GLU A 370 27.99 -1.37 -7.92
C GLU A 370 27.56 -1.78 -6.50
N ASP A 371 26.94 -0.85 -5.75
CA ASP A 371 26.52 -1.06 -4.36
C ASP A 371 25.31 -2.00 -4.22
N VAL A 372 24.53 -2.17 -5.30
CA VAL A 372 23.32 -3.01 -5.33
C VAL A 372 23.42 -4.15 -6.32
N TYR A 373 24.61 -4.45 -6.86
CA TYR A 373 24.74 -5.36 -7.99
C TYR A 373 24.20 -6.76 -7.70
N SER A 374 24.40 -7.25 -6.46
CA SER A 374 23.83 -8.52 -5.97
C SER A 374 22.29 -8.56 -5.93
N LYS A 375 21.63 -7.41 -6.08
CA LYS A 375 20.19 -7.19 -6.19
C LYS A 375 19.78 -6.76 -7.60
N CYS A 376 20.66 -6.87 -8.59
CA CYS A 376 20.29 -6.64 -9.98
C CYS A 376 19.84 -7.94 -10.66
N ILE A 377 18.91 -7.76 -11.59
CA ILE A 377 18.44 -8.79 -12.53
C ILE A 377 18.62 -8.19 -13.92
N VAL A 378 19.48 -8.78 -14.74
CA VAL A 378 19.82 -8.26 -16.07
C VAL A 378 19.04 -9.02 -17.13
N ILE A 379 18.31 -8.29 -17.95
CA ILE A 379 17.42 -8.82 -18.99
C ILE A 379 17.75 -8.13 -20.31
N LYS A 380 18.07 -8.92 -21.34
CA LYS A 380 18.21 -8.41 -22.70
C LYS A 380 16.84 -8.17 -23.33
N VAL A 381 16.71 -7.04 -24.01
CA VAL A 381 15.50 -6.59 -24.68
C VAL A 381 15.73 -6.51 -26.18
N LYS A 382 14.86 -7.17 -26.95
CA LYS A 382 14.90 -7.19 -28.41
C LYS A 382 14.51 -5.86 -29.03
N ASN A 383 14.96 -5.65 -30.26
CA ASN A 383 14.56 -4.49 -31.06
C ASN A 383 13.07 -4.52 -31.42
N LEU A 384 12.41 -3.35 -31.37
CA LEU A 384 11.00 -3.24 -31.68
C LEU A 384 10.64 -3.77 -33.07
N LYS A 385 11.50 -3.54 -34.08
CA LYS A 385 11.24 -4.07 -35.44
C LYS A 385 11.21 -5.61 -35.46
N THR A 386 12.09 -6.25 -34.69
CA THR A 386 12.10 -7.71 -34.54
C THR A 386 10.78 -8.19 -33.91
N ILE A 387 10.33 -7.53 -32.86
CA ILE A 387 9.07 -7.85 -32.15
C ILE A 387 7.86 -7.69 -33.08
N LEU A 388 7.74 -6.52 -33.74
CA LEU A 388 6.65 -6.22 -34.67
C LEU A 388 6.56 -7.24 -35.81
N LYS A 389 7.70 -7.68 -36.35
CA LYS A 389 7.76 -8.72 -37.38
C LYS A 389 7.27 -10.07 -36.87
N LYS A 390 7.65 -10.47 -35.64
CA LYS A 390 7.18 -11.73 -35.02
C LYS A 390 5.69 -11.71 -34.74
N MET A 391 5.18 -10.59 -34.24
CA MET A 391 3.76 -10.38 -33.98
C MET A 391 2.94 -10.13 -35.25
N ASN A 392 3.59 -9.94 -36.40
CA ASN A 392 2.99 -9.63 -37.69
C ASN A 392 2.02 -8.42 -37.63
N MET A 393 2.47 -7.32 -37.03
CA MET A 393 1.69 -6.08 -36.90
C MET A 393 2.60 -4.85 -36.93
N ASP A 394 2.04 -3.71 -37.31
CA ASP A 394 2.75 -2.42 -37.21
C ASP A 394 2.65 -1.84 -35.79
N LYS A 395 3.40 -0.76 -35.53
CA LYS A 395 3.49 -0.15 -34.20
C LYS A 395 2.16 0.42 -33.71
N ILE A 396 1.35 1.03 -34.58
CA ILE A 396 0.07 1.64 -34.20
C ILE A 396 -0.88 0.51 -33.78
N SER A 397 -0.99 -0.53 -34.62
CA SER A 397 -1.78 -1.73 -34.31
C SER A 397 -1.36 -2.39 -32.98
N LEU A 398 -0.05 -2.47 -32.70
CA LEU A 398 0.44 -3.00 -31.42
C LEU A 398 -0.05 -2.17 -30.23
N ILE A 399 0.05 -0.85 -30.29
CA ILE A 399 -0.37 0.05 -29.20
C ILE A 399 -1.88 -0.04 -28.99
N GLU A 400 -2.68 0.00 -30.06
CA GLU A 400 -4.14 -0.15 -29.97
C GLU A 400 -4.53 -1.51 -29.34
N ASN A 401 -3.86 -2.59 -29.74
CA ASN A 401 -4.11 -3.91 -29.18
C ASN A 401 -3.71 -4.00 -27.70
N ILE A 402 -2.59 -3.38 -27.30
CA ILE A 402 -2.18 -3.29 -25.88
C ILE A 402 -3.25 -2.57 -25.07
N GLN A 403 -3.69 -1.39 -25.52
CA GLN A 403 -4.69 -0.58 -24.83
C GLN A 403 -6.01 -1.34 -24.64
N ASN A 404 -6.44 -2.08 -25.68
CA ASN A 404 -7.63 -2.93 -25.61
C ASN A 404 -7.45 -4.16 -24.70
N ASP A 405 -6.22 -4.67 -24.56
CA ASP A 405 -5.91 -5.87 -23.77
C ASP A 405 -5.61 -5.58 -22.29
N LEU A 406 -5.41 -4.33 -21.87
CA LEU A 406 -5.11 -3.96 -20.46
C LEU A 406 -6.06 -4.63 -19.44
N PHE A 407 -7.36 -4.63 -19.72
CA PHE A 407 -8.34 -5.24 -18.81
C PHE A 407 -8.23 -6.77 -18.78
N ASN A 408 -8.04 -7.40 -19.93
CA ASN A 408 -7.84 -8.86 -20.01
C ASN A 408 -6.52 -9.27 -19.33
N PHE A 409 -5.44 -8.57 -19.62
CA PHE A 409 -4.14 -8.81 -18.99
C PHE A 409 -4.19 -8.62 -17.47
N SER A 410 -4.95 -7.64 -16.96
CA SER A 410 -5.15 -7.51 -15.52
C SER A 410 -5.80 -8.75 -14.88
N LYS A 411 -6.72 -9.43 -15.59
CA LYS A 411 -7.29 -10.71 -15.17
C LYS A 411 -6.27 -11.85 -15.26
N VAL A 412 -5.42 -11.84 -16.30
CA VAL A 412 -4.30 -12.77 -16.43
C VAL A 412 -3.40 -12.67 -15.19
N LEU A 413 -2.95 -11.47 -14.84
CA LEU A 413 -2.14 -11.23 -13.63
C LEU A 413 -2.84 -11.69 -12.34
N ALA A 414 -4.15 -11.44 -12.22
CA ALA A 414 -4.94 -11.88 -11.07
C ALA A 414 -5.04 -13.41 -10.94
N SER A 415 -5.06 -14.13 -12.07
CA SER A 415 -5.31 -15.57 -12.12
C SER A 415 -4.12 -16.45 -11.69
N PHE A 416 -2.88 -15.93 -11.74
CA PHE A 416 -1.69 -16.69 -11.34
C PHE A 416 -1.46 -16.65 -9.83
N ASN A 417 -1.11 -17.77 -9.22
CA ASN A 417 -0.64 -17.76 -7.83
C ASN A 417 0.72 -17.06 -7.72
N PHE A 418 0.88 -16.23 -6.69
CA PHE A 418 2.17 -15.63 -6.40
C PHE A 418 3.18 -16.71 -6.00
N SER A 419 4.39 -16.63 -6.55
CA SER A 419 5.52 -17.49 -6.21
C SER A 419 6.75 -16.62 -5.94
N ASP A 420 7.57 -17.05 -4.98
CA ASP A 420 8.83 -16.37 -4.64
C ASP A 420 9.73 -16.30 -5.90
N ILE A 421 10.25 -15.11 -6.20
CA ILE A 421 11.10 -14.87 -7.37
C ILE A 421 12.56 -15.28 -7.13
N LYS A 422 12.98 -15.61 -5.90
CA LYS A 422 14.39 -15.88 -5.56
C LYS A 422 15.06 -16.93 -6.46
N GLU A 423 14.35 -17.99 -6.84
CA GLU A 423 14.91 -19.02 -7.71
C GLU A 423 15.18 -18.48 -9.13
N ASN A 424 14.24 -17.72 -9.69
CA ASN A 424 14.39 -17.07 -10.99
C ASN A 424 15.51 -16.03 -10.96
N VAL A 425 15.62 -15.26 -9.89
CA VAL A 425 16.73 -14.32 -9.67
C VAL A 425 18.06 -15.06 -9.72
N TYR A 426 18.19 -16.12 -8.93
CA TYR A 426 19.42 -16.91 -8.91
C TYR A 426 19.78 -17.44 -10.30
N LYS A 427 18.82 -18.00 -11.04
CA LYS A 427 19.01 -18.47 -12.42
C LYS A 427 19.55 -17.36 -13.33
N LEU A 428 18.94 -16.18 -13.32
CA LEU A 428 19.37 -15.05 -14.14
C LEU A 428 20.74 -14.49 -13.72
N GLN A 429 21.07 -14.49 -12.44
CA GLN A 429 22.39 -14.07 -11.95
C GLN A 429 23.51 -15.05 -12.32
N GLN A 430 23.19 -16.30 -12.68
CA GLN A 430 24.18 -17.24 -13.22
C GLN A 430 24.48 -17.02 -14.71
N LYS A 431 23.65 -16.26 -15.43
CA LYS A 431 23.83 -16.02 -16.86
C LYS A 431 24.98 -15.05 -17.15
N GLU A 432 25.50 -15.14 -18.38
CA GLU A 432 26.59 -14.28 -18.84
C GLU A 432 26.13 -12.83 -18.99
N GLU A 433 24.87 -12.60 -19.32
CA GLU A 433 24.25 -11.27 -19.36
C GLU A 433 24.49 -10.50 -18.06
N TYR A 434 24.21 -11.16 -16.93
CA TYR A 434 24.49 -10.62 -15.62
C TYR A 434 25.99 -10.43 -15.46
N LYS A 435 26.78 -11.52 -15.51
CA LYS A 435 28.24 -11.50 -15.22
C LYS A 435 29.03 -10.49 -16.07
N SER A 436 28.61 -10.24 -17.30
CA SER A 436 29.29 -9.36 -18.26
C SER A 436 28.69 -7.96 -18.36
N LEU A 437 27.72 -7.58 -17.51
CA LEU A 437 27.11 -6.24 -17.56
C LEU A 437 28.17 -5.13 -17.48
N GLY A 438 29.19 -5.30 -16.64
CA GLY A 438 30.31 -4.35 -16.51
C GLY A 438 31.09 -4.11 -17.81
N ASN A 439 30.98 -5.02 -18.79
CA ASN A 439 31.65 -4.92 -20.10
C ASN A 439 30.69 -4.49 -21.22
N MET A 440 29.47 -4.05 -20.89
CA MET A 440 28.51 -3.55 -21.87
C MET A 440 29.09 -2.33 -22.61
N SER A 441 28.89 -2.27 -23.92
CA SER A 441 29.19 -1.09 -24.74
C SER A 441 28.19 -0.93 -25.87
N ASN A 442 27.82 0.32 -26.19
CA ASN A 442 26.89 0.64 -27.28
C ASN A 442 25.57 -0.15 -27.23
N GLY A 443 25.03 -0.38 -26.04
CA GLY A 443 23.79 -1.15 -25.89
C GLY A 443 23.95 -2.67 -25.86
N ILE A 444 25.17 -3.18 -26.05
CA ILE A 444 25.43 -4.60 -26.31
C ILE A 444 26.19 -5.21 -25.14
N ILE A 445 25.68 -6.33 -24.63
CA ILE A 445 26.39 -7.18 -23.66
C ILE A 445 27.06 -8.32 -24.42
N TYR A 446 28.39 -8.33 -24.43
CA TYR A 446 29.17 -9.38 -25.09
C TYR A 446 29.14 -10.67 -24.27
N THR A 447 28.49 -11.68 -24.84
CA THR A 447 28.39 -13.04 -24.30
C THR A 447 29.08 -14.03 -25.22
N ASN A 448 29.39 -15.21 -24.72
CA ASN A 448 29.96 -16.31 -25.50
C ASN A 448 29.04 -16.74 -26.64
N ASP A 449 27.71 -16.69 -26.46
CA ASP A 449 26.75 -16.94 -27.53
C ASP A 449 26.87 -15.90 -28.65
N LEU A 450 26.93 -14.61 -28.31
CA LEU A 450 27.11 -13.55 -29.30
C LEU A 450 28.48 -13.68 -30.01
N ASN A 451 29.54 -13.93 -29.26
CA ASN A 451 30.88 -14.13 -29.82
C ASN A 451 30.92 -15.35 -30.74
N LYS A 452 30.20 -16.43 -30.42
CA LYS A 452 30.04 -17.59 -31.29
C LYS A 452 29.31 -17.22 -32.58
N LYS A 453 28.20 -16.49 -32.51
CA LYS A 453 27.46 -15.99 -33.70
C LYS A 453 28.34 -15.13 -34.60
N ILE A 454 29.16 -14.25 -34.02
CA ILE A 454 30.13 -13.42 -34.77
C ILE A 454 31.17 -14.30 -35.46
N ARG A 455 31.76 -15.27 -34.76
CA ARG A 455 32.72 -16.22 -35.35
C ARG A 455 32.12 -17.01 -36.50
N GLU A 456 30.92 -17.56 -36.32
CA GLU A 456 30.20 -18.33 -37.34
C GLU A 456 29.89 -17.47 -38.57
N PHE A 457 29.47 -16.21 -38.36
CA PHE A 457 29.29 -15.25 -39.44
C PHE A 457 30.59 -14.98 -40.21
N VAL A 458 31.71 -14.72 -39.53
CA VAL A 458 33.00 -14.47 -40.18
C VAL A 458 33.48 -15.69 -40.96
N ILE A 459 33.37 -16.89 -40.40
CA ILE A 459 33.69 -18.14 -41.08
C ILE A 459 32.81 -18.29 -42.34
N ALA A 460 31.51 -18.04 -42.24
CA ALA A 460 30.61 -18.12 -43.38
C ALA A 460 30.98 -17.13 -44.49
N VAL A 461 31.42 -15.92 -44.14
CA VAL A 461 31.94 -14.93 -45.09
C VAL A 461 33.22 -15.43 -45.77
N GLN A 462 34.21 -15.88 -44.99
CA GLN A 462 35.51 -16.34 -45.52
C GLN A 462 35.38 -17.53 -46.47
N TYR A 463 34.52 -18.48 -46.13
CA TYR A 463 34.28 -19.68 -46.94
C TYR A 463 33.18 -19.49 -48.00
N LYS A 464 32.62 -18.28 -48.15
CA LYS A 464 31.53 -17.98 -49.09
C LYS A 464 30.35 -18.97 -48.92
N ASN A 465 30.02 -19.30 -47.67
CA ASN A 465 28.98 -20.28 -47.35
C ASN A 465 27.59 -19.68 -47.59
N ILE A 466 27.12 -19.78 -48.83
CA ILE A 466 25.82 -19.25 -49.28
C ILE A 466 24.66 -19.79 -48.42
N HIS A 467 24.73 -21.05 -47.98
CA HIS A 467 23.64 -21.67 -47.22
C HIS A 467 23.41 -21.00 -45.86
N PHE A 468 24.47 -20.50 -45.22
CA PHE A 468 24.37 -19.73 -43.97
C PHE A 468 23.52 -18.47 -44.15
N PHE A 469 23.52 -17.88 -45.35
CA PHE A 469 22.81 -16.66 -45.70
C PHE A 469 21.42 -16.89 -46.31
N ASN A 470 20.87 -18.12 -46.27
CA ASN A 470 19.54 -18.43 -46.81
C ASN A 470 18.42 -17.55 -46.22
N GLN A 471 18.59 -17.05 -45.00
CA GLN A 471 17.62 -16.16 -44.40
C GLN A 471 17.53 -14.81 -45.14
N LEU A 472 18.63 -14.32 -45.72
CA LEU A 472 18.59 -13.13 -46.56
C LEU A 472 17.72 -13.35 -47.79
N LEU A 473 17.80 -14.53 -48.44
CA LEU A 473 16.95 -14.84 -49.60
C LEU A 473 15.45 -14.73 -49.26
N LYS A 474 15.07 -15.11 -48.04
CA LYS A 474 13.68 -15.05 -47.58
C LYS A 474 13.23 -13.63 -47.25
N GLU A 475 14.13 -12.81 -46.72
CA GLU A 475 13.78 -11.49 -46.17
C GLU A 475 14.04 -10.34 -47.14
N ASN A 476 15.13 -10.40 -47.89
CA ASN A 476 15.57 -9.37 -48.81
C ASN A 476 16.38 -10.00 -49.96
N LYS A 477 15.67 -10.31 -51.05
CA LYS A 477 16.26 -10.94 -52.23
C LYS A 477 17.35 -10.08 -52.86
N ASP A 478 17.17 -8.78 -52.95
CA ASP A 478 18.16 -7.87 -53.57
C ASP A 478 19.47 -7.87 -52.77
N LEU A 479 19.37 -7.87 -51.44
CA LEU A 479 20.51 -7.95 -50.54
C LEU A 479 21.25 -9.29 -50.66
N TYR A 480 20.51 -10.39 -50.86
CA TYR A 480 21.08 -11.71 -51.11
C TYR A 480 21.77 -11.80 -52.48
N ASP A 481 21.15 -11.26 -53.53
CA ASP A 481 21.74 -11.21 -54.88
C ASP A 481 23.03 -10.35 -54.88
N GLU A 482 23.07 -9.26 -54.12
CA GLU A 482 24.26 -8.45 -53.91
C GLU A 482 25.37 -9.23 -53.17
N LEU A 483 25.02 -9.99 -52.13
CA LEU A 483 25.97 -10.86 -51.43
C LEU A 483 26.58 -11.91 -52.39
N LEU A 484 25.75 -12.56 -53.21
CA LEU A 484 26.20 -13.54 -54.20
C LEU A 484 27.14 -12.92 -55.24
N HIS A 485 26.83 -11.71 -55.72
CA HIS A 485 27.71 -10.99 -56.63
C HIS A 485 29.07 -10.69 -55.99
N ASN A 486 29.08 -10.21 -54.75
CA ASN A 486 30.32 -9.92 -54.02
C ASN A 486 31.15 -11.19 -53.78
N PHE A 487 30.52 -12.32 -53.40
CA PHE A 487 31.22 -13.59 -53.21
C PHE A 487 31.85 -14.14 -54.50
N LYS A 488 31.27 -13.88 -55.67
CA LYS A 488 31.88 -14.24 -56.97
C LYS A 488 33.19 -13.49 -57.24
N GLU A 489 33.33 -12.30 -56.69
CA GLU A 489 34.53 -11.46 -56.83
C GLU A 489 35.50 -11.62 -55.65
N ASP A 490 35.27 -12.58 -54.75
CA ASP A 490 36.01 -12.73 -53.49
C ASP A 490 35.99 -11.47 -52.63
N MET A 491 34.83 -10.82 -52.56
CA MET A 491 34.61 -9.59 -51.79
C MET A 491 33.39 -9.70 -50.86
N ILE A 492 33.30 -8.78 -49.89
CA ILE A 492 32.07 -8.52 -49.10
C ILE A 492 31.87 -7.02 -48.87
N ALA A 493 30.64 -6.54 -49.03
CA ALA A 493 30.30 -5.14 -48.83
C ALA A 493 30.42 -4.72 -47.36
N GLN A 494 31.36 -3.80 -47.08
CA GLN A 494 31.60 -3.25 -45.76
C GLN A 494 30.37 -2.58 -45.12
N PRO A 495 29.56 -1.76 -45.82
CA PRO A 495 28.46 -1.04 -45.19
C PRO A 495 27.25 -1.93 -44.84
N LEU A 496 27.23 -3.19 -45.29
CA LEU A 496 26.09 -4.11 -45.14
C LEU A 496 26.33 -5.22 -44.10
N LEU A 497 27.50 -5.23 -43.44
CA LEU A 497 27.87 -6.34 -42.56
C LEU A 497 26.90 -6.53 -41.40
N SER A 498 26.50 -5.45 -40.72
CA SER A 498 25.50 -5.56 -39.64
C SER A 498 24.13 -5.98 -40.16
N GLU A 499 23.72 -5.53 -41.34
CA GLU A 499 22.44 -5.93 -41.95
C GLU A 499 22.43 -7.43 -42.28
N TYR A 500 23.49 -7.93 -42.91
CA TYR A 500 23.68 -9.36 -43.15
C TYR A 500 23.67 -10.15 -41.83
N PHE A 501 24.41 -9.69 -40.82
CA PHE A 501 24.51 -10.35 -39.53
C PHE A 501 23.16 -10.41 -38.80
N ASN A 502 22.45 -9.29 -38.75
CA ASN A 502 21.17 -9.18 -38.06
C ASN A 502 20.10 -10.06 -38.72
N ILE A 503 20.02 -10.07 -40.07
CA ILE A 503 19.05 -10.91 -40.80
C ILE A 503 19.30 -12.40 -40.55
N VAL A 504 20.56 -12.86 -40.61
CA VAL A 504 20.88 -14.26 -40.34
C VAL A 504 20.47 -14.68 -38.93
N ASN A 505 20.69 -13.79 -37.95
CA ASN A 505 20.33 -14.05 -36.56
C ASN A 505 18.86 -13.76 -36.23
N GLN A 506 18.07 -13.29 -37.20
CA GLN A 506 16.66 -12.91 -37.06
C GLN A 506 16.39 -11.92 -35.93
N ASP A 507 17.38 -11.06 -35.64
CA ASP A 507 17.28 -10.01 -34.64
C ASP A 507 18.23 -8.84 -34.96
N ILE A 508 17.83 -7.63 -34.60
CA ILE A 508 18.65 -6.43 -34.77
C ILE A 508 19.51 -6.28 -33.52
N ILE A 509 20.68 -6.91 -33.55
CA ILE A 509 21.67 -6.88 -32.47
C ILE A 509 22.58 -5.65 -32.62
N PHE A 510 23.04 -5.39 -33.85
CA PHE A 510 23.88 -4.24 -34.17
C PHE A 510 23.08 -3.21 -34.96
N GLU A 511 22.58 -2.17 -34.30
CA GLU A 511 21.83 -1.10 -34.98
C GLU A 511 22.71 -0.30 -35.95
N GLU A 512 23.96 -0.07 -35.57
CA GLU A 512 24.95 0.60 -36.41
C GLU A 512 26.01 -0.37 -36.89
N ASN A 513 26.36 -0.27 -38.17
CA ASN A 513 27.40 -1.10 -38.77
C ASN A 513 28.79 -0.85 -38.15
N SER A 514 29.03 0.37 -37.65
CA SER A 514 30.23 0.73 -36.89
C SER A 514 30.46 -0.20 -35.69
N TYR A 515 29.41 -0.51 -34.93
CA TYR A 515 29.53 -1.32 -33.71
C TYR A 515 30.01 -2.75 -33.99
N LEU A 516 29.48 -3.39 -35.05
CA LEU A 516 29.97 -4.70 -35.49
C LEU A 516 31.40 -4.58 -36.05
N LEU A 517 31.67 -3.54 -36.83
CA LEU A 517 32.97 -3.33 -37.45
C LEU A 517 34.10 -3.15 -36.45
N ASP A 518 33.87 -2.47 -35.34
CA ASP A 518 34.88 -2.25 -34.32
C ASP A 518 35.37 -3.59 -33.72
N ILE A 519 34.44 -4.53 -33.52
CA ILE A 519 34.74 -5.91 -33.09
C ILE A 519 35.50 -6.65 -34.18
N LEU A 520 34.97 -6.60 -35.41
CA LEU A 520 35.54 -7.33 -36.54
C LEU A 520 36.99 -6.90 -36.83
N LYS A 521 37.27 -5.59 -36.77
CA LYS A 521 38.62 -5.02 -36.92
C LYS A 521 39.56 -5.42 -35.80
N HIS A 522 39.05 -5.54 -34.58
CA HIS A 522 39.88 -5.92 -33.45
C HIS A 522 40.32 -7.40 -33.56
N GLU A 523 39.39 -8.29 -33.91
CA GLU A 523 39.59 -9.74 -33.79
C GLU A 523 40.04 -10.44 -35.08
N TYR A 524 39.74 -9.91 -36.27
CA TYR A 524 39.93 -10.65 -37.53
C TYR A 524 40.74 -9.84 -38.56
N GLU A 525 41.84 -10.42 -39.04
CA GLU A 525 42.80 -9.78 -39.95
C GLU A 525 42.15 -9.23 -41.24
N ILE A 526 41.19 -9.95 -41.83
CA ILE A 526 40.54 -9.56 -43.08
C ILE A 526 39.82 -8.19 -43.00
N PHE A 527 39.42 -7.78 -41.78
CA PHE A 527 38.70 -6.52 -41.57
C PHE A 527 39.60 -5.39 -41.08
N LYS A 528 40.88 -5.66 -40.73
CA LYS A 528 41.84 -4.63 -40.28
C LYS A 528 42.23 -3.65 -41.38
N THR A 529 42.24 -4.10 -42.63
CA THR A 529 42.59 -3.25 -43.77
C THR A 529 41.38 -2.42 -44.19
N THR A 530 41.47 -1.09 -44.11
CA THR A 530 40.37 -0.21 -44.53
C THR A 530 40.18 -0.29 -46.05
N PRO A 531 38.97 -0.60 -46.54
CA PRO A 531 38.70 -0.64 -47.98
C PRO A 531 38.88 0.72 -48.65
N ASP A 532 39.51 0.73 -49.83
CA ASP A 532 39.71 1.92 -50.65
C ASP A 532 38.65 2.04 -51.75
N ASP A 533 38.71 3.12 -52.53
CA ASP A 533 37.75 3.36 -53.62
C ASP A 533 37.93 2.40 -54.81
N LYS A 534 39.06 1.68 -54.90
CA LYS A 534 39.27 0.67 -55.94
C LYS A 534 38.47 -0.60 -55.67
N SER A 535 38.19 -0.88 -54.40
CA SER A 535 37.32 -2.00 -53.97
C SER A 535 35.82 -1.75 -54.20
N LYS A 536 35.44 -0.54 -54.65
CA LYS A 536 34.05 -0.07 -54.66
C LYS A 536 33.22 -0.72 -55.77
N SER A 537 32.04 -1.24 -55.43
CA SER A 537 31.01 -1.67 -56.39
C SER A 537 29.64 -1.22 -55.90
N ASN A 538 28.75 -0.82 -56.81
CA ASN A 538 27.43 -0.26 -56.49
C ASN A 538 27.47 0.84 -55.41
N GLY A 539 28.49 1.70 -55.45
CA GLY A 539 28.65 2.78 -54.48
C GLY A 539 29.21 2.35 -53.11
N LYS A 540 29.42 1.05 -52.87
CA LYS A 540 29.80 0.49 -51.57
C LYS A 540 31.23 -0.03 -51.60
N LYS A 541 32.00 0.31 -50.57
CA LYS A 541 33.34 -0.21 -50.36
C LYS A 541 33.29 -1.66 -49.90
N ARG A 542 34.28 -2.48 -50.27
CA ARG A 542 34.24 -3.92 -50.05
C ARG A 542 35.55 -4.44 -49.47
N TYR A 543 35.47 -5.37 -48.52
CA TYR A 543 36.65 -6.11 -48.06
C TYR A 543 36.94 -7.26 -49.01
N ARG A 544 38.23 -7.56 -49.17
CA ARG A 544 38.69 -8.78 -49.83
C ARG A 544 38.64 -9.94 -48.85
N ILE A 545 38.05 -11.06 -49.26
CA ILE A 545 37.85 -12.24 -48.40
C ILE A 545 38.80 -13.41 -48.75
N SER A 546 39.69 -13.24 -49.74
CA SER A 546 40.73 -14.19 -50.15
C SER A 546 42.14 -13.60 -50.21
#